data_AF-A0A098YC36-F1
#
_entry.id   AF-A0A098YC36-F1
#
_cell.length_a   1.000
_cell.length_b   1.000
_cell.length_c   1.000
_cell.angle_alpha   90.00
_cell.angle_beta   90.00
_cell.angle_gamma   90.00
#
_symmetry.space_group_name_H-M   'P 1'
#
loop_
_entity.id
_entity.type
_entity.pdbx_description
1 polymer ?
#
loop_
_entity_poly.entity_id
_entity_poly.type
_entity_poly.pdbx_seq_one_letter_code
_entity_poly.pdbx_strand_id
1 'polypeptide(L)'
;MTVDAGVVREPIRWALTVLRAAHTGNDDRHKPTHDVLGRSRPGEEIVMRTSTPFRSSAARPGRRSRLVSVPVTGAAALALVLTGCGAEAEEQGVTAVEIFNEEAGALAENAGVVQEEADFLGEEESAEAGPVGAVAPGAFVAGDVAIPRLLAEADPQAALAGLPDEPAVATEVPVFAVPNDEGFWIGTEEVRIWVQLTAPGESPVDVSPGDRVSFTGEVVPNGDGFVEGLALPADQAAALTALGHHVEVPAGEITIA
;
A
#
# COMPACT_ATOMS: atom_id res chain seq x y z
N MET A 1 -44.89 -34.84 0.92
CA MET A 1 -43.76 -34.12 0.29
C MET A 1 -44.03 -32.64 0.46
N THR A 2 -43.18 -31.97 1.24
CA THR A 2 -42.66 -30.59 1.08
C THR A 2 -41.96 -30.28 2.40
N VAL A 3 -40.63 -30.31 2.38
CA VAL A 3 -39.77 -29.90 3.49
C VAL A 3 -39.42 -28.45 3.21
N ASP A 4 -39.91 -27.55 4.06
CA ASP A 4 -39.56 -26.12 4.04
C ASP A 4 -38.35 -25.95 4.95
N ALA A 5 -37.17 -25.74 4.36
CA ALA A 5 -35.94 -25.47 5.07
C ALA A 5 -35.72 -23.96 5.10
N GLY A 6 -36.21 -23.32 6.16
CA GLY A 6 -35.89 -21.93 6.49
C GLY A 6 -34.40 -21.78 6.77
N VAL A 7 -33.68 -21.18 5.81
CA VAL A 7 -32.30 -20.71 6.00
C VAL A 7 -32.35 -19.47 6.88
N VAL A 8 -32.15 -19.67 8.18
CA VAL A 8 -31.89 -18.60 9.14
C VAL A 8 -30.48 -18.07 8.84
N ARG A 9 -30.41 -16.88 8.23
CA ARG A 9 -29.16 -16.15 8.06
C ARG A 9 -28.82 -15.48 9.39
N GLU A 10 -27.88 -16.06 10.13
CA GLU A 10 -27.31 -15.43 11.32
C GLU A 10 -26.50 -14.18 10.92
N PRO A 11 -26.60 -13.06 11.65
CA PRO A 11 -25.76 -11.90 11.44
C PRO A 11 -24.34 -12.20 11.94
N ILE A 12 -23.36 -12.17 11.03
CA ILE A 12 -21.94 -12.27 11.34
C ILE A 12 -21.56 -11.07 12.19
N ARG A 13 -21.53 -11.26 13.52
CA ARG A 13 -20.91 -10.34 14.47
C ARG A 13 -19.40 -10.52 14.37
N TRP A 14 -18.75 -9.65 13.61
CA TRP A 14 -17.31 -9.47 13.71
C TRP A 14 -17.00 -8.88 15.09
N ALA A 15 -16.40 -9.70 15.95
CA ALA A 15 -15.94 -9.31 17.26
C ALA A 15 -14.79 -8.30 17.11
N LEU A 16 -14.97 -7.11 17.67
CA LEU A 16 -13.88 -6.21 18.03
C LEU A 16 -12.91 -6.97 18.95
N THR A 17 -11.78 -7.42 18.41
CA THR A 17 -10.60 -7.76 19.20
C THR A 17 -9.54 -6.73 18.90
N VAL A 18 -9.66 -5.55 19.52
CA VAL A 18 -8.56 -4.59 19.63
C VAL A 18 -7.75 -5.02 20.84
N LEU A 19 -6.82 -5.95 20.63
CA LEU A 19 -5.86 -6.33 21.66
C LEU A 19 -4.67 -5.37 21.62
N ARG A 20 -4.64 -4.54 22.66
CA ARG A 20 -3.57 -3.68 23.13
C ARG A 20 -2.22 -4.41 23.14
N ALA A 21 -1.27 -4.02 22.29
CA ALA A 21 0.12 -4.46 22.36
C ALA A 21 1.06 -3.29 22.74
N ALA A 22 1.60 -3.42 23.95
CA ALA A 22 2.92 -2.99 24.42
C ALA A 22 3.45 -1.59 24.07
N HIS A 23 3.22 -0.69 25.02
CA HIS A 23 4.15 0.39 25.37
C HIS A 23 5.44 -0.25 25.93
N THR A 24 6.50 -0.32 25.12
CA THR A 24 7.87 -0.52 25.62
C THR A 24 8.70 0.69 25.22
N GLY A 25 9.12 1.43 26.24
CA GLY A 25 9.99 2.59 26.06
C GLY A 25 11.37 2.16 25.60
N ASN A 26 11.93 2.93 24.67
CA ASN A 26 13.34 2.93 24.36
C ASN A 26 13.83 4.38 24.43
N ASP A 27 14.11 4.84 25.65
CA ASP A 27 14.97 5.99 25.92
C ASP A 27 16.38 5.39 25.96
N ASP A 28 17.12 5.45 24.86
CA ASP A 28 18.57 5.50 25.01
C ASP A 28 19.22 6.39 23.96
N ARG A 29 19.85 7.42 24.51
CA ARG A 29 20.46 8.55 23.83
C ARG A 29 21.89 8.16 23.50
N HIS A 30 22.26 7.98 22.24
CA HIS A 30 23.65 8.13 21.84
C HIS A 30 23.73 9.06 20.62
N LYS A 31 24.23 10.27 20.88
CA LYS A 31 24.58 11.28 19.88
C LYS A 31 25.78 10.77 19.07
N PRO A 32 25.72 10.68 17.73
CA PRO A 32 26.93 10.65 16.94
C PRO A 32 27.52 12.06 16.86
N THR A 33 28.72 12.17 17.40
CA THR A 33 29.65 13.29 17.27
C THR A 33 29.83 13.72 15.82
N HIS A 34 29.82 15.04 15.61
CA HIS A 34 30.32 15.72 14.42
C HIS A 34 31.76 15.26 14.11
N ASP A 35 31.97 14.74 12.90
CA ASP A 35 33.29 14.79 12.26
C ASP A 35 33.16 15.59 10.95
N VAL A 36 33.67 16.81 11.01
CA VAL A 36 33.75 17.79 9.94
C VAL A 36 35.19 17.79 9.45
N LEU A 37 35.47 17.02 8.41
CA LEU A 37 36.66 17.13 7.56
C LEU A 37 36.20 16.72 6.15
N GLY A 38 35.87 17.65 5.25
CA GLY A 38 36.88 18.45 4.56
C GLY A 38 37.42 17.68 3.35
N ARG A 39 36.86 17.93 2.16
CA ARG A 39 37.56 17.76 0.87
C ARG A 39 36.81 18.48 -0.25
N SER A 40 37.28 19.70 -0.52
CA SER A 40 37.08 20.39 -1.79
C SER A 40 37.56 19.52 -2.95
N ARG A 41 36.76 19.40 -4.00
CA ARG A 41 37.22 19.05 -5.34
C ARG A 41 36.88 20.18 -6.31
N PRO A 42 37.89 20.89 -6.85
CA PRO A 42 37.73 21.75 -8.02
C PRO A 42 37.93 20.94 -9.32
N GLY A 43 37.20 21.32 -10.37
CA GLY A 43 37.26 20.74 -11.72
C GLY A 43 35.84 20.51 -12.24
N GLU A 44 35.13 21.50 -12.79
CA GLU A 44 35.39 22.18 -14.07
C GLU A 44 35.40 21.20 -15.26
N GLU A 45 34.24 21.00 -15.88
CA GLU A 45 34.13 21.00 -17.34
C GLU A 45 32.73 21.46 -17.74
N ILE A 46 32.64 22.75 -18.07
CA ILE A 46 31.44 23.39 -18.61
C ILE A 46 31.36 23.02 -20.08
N VAL A 47 30.55 22.01 -20.42
CA VAL A 47 30.18 21.75 -21.81
C VAL A 47 29.07 22.72 -22.20
N MET A 48 29.45 23.82 -22.86
CA MET A 48 28.55 24.68 -23.61
C MET A 48 27.81 23.84 -24.66
N ARG A 49 26.52 23.54 -24.42
CA ARG A 49 25.61 23.11 -25.48
C ARG A 49 24.78 24.30 -25.93
N THR A 50 24.99 24.60 -27.20
CA THR A 50 24.50 25.70 -28.01
C THR A 50 22.99 25.86 -27.90
N SER A 51 22.57 27.07 -27.50
CA SER A 51 21.19 27.52 -27.53
C SER A 51 20.65 27.58 -28.96
N THR A 52 19.55 26.89 -29.22
CA THR A 52 18.69 27.12 -30.39
C THR A 52 17.54 28.05 -29.97
N PRO A 53 17.44 29.27 -30.53
CA PRO A 53 16.27 30.12 -30.30
C PRO A 53 15.17 29.80 -31.32
N PHE A 54 14.02 29.32 -30.84
CA PHE A 54 12.77 29.23 -31.60
C PHE A 54 11.62 29.40 -30.60
N ARG A 55 10.51 30.10 -30.85
CA ARG A 55 10.12 31.18 -31.75
C ARG A 55 8.75 31.60 -31.19
N SER A 56 8.59 32.89 -30.95
CA SER A 56 7.35 33.67 -30.76
C SER A 56 5.99 32.98 -30.57
N SER A 57 5.39 33.30 -29.42
CA SER A 57 4.17 34.11 -29.28
C SER A 57 2.84 33.60 -29.85
N ALA A 58 1.94 33.22 -28.93
CA ALA A 58 0.52 33.55 -29.03
C ALA A 58 0.01 33.97 -27.64
N ALA A 59 -0.15 35.28 -27.46
CA ALA A 59 -0.74 35.87 -26.28
C ALA A 59 -2.21 35.44 -26.14
N ARG A 60 -2.56 34.75 -25.05
CA ARG A 60 -3.96 34.55 -24.64
C ARG A 60 -4.38 35.65 -23.65
N PRO A 61 -5.53 36.31 -23.86
CA PRO A 61 -6.01 37.41 -23.02
C PRO A 61 -6.41 36.92 -21.63
N GLY A 62 -6.02 37.72 -20.63
CA GLY A 62 -6.07 37.40 -19.21
C GLY A 62 -7.47 37.14 -18.65
N ARG A 63 -7.59 36.02 -17.93
CA ARG A 63 -8.67 35.78 -16.97
C ARG A 63 -8.29 36.46 -15.65
N ARG A 64 -9.05 37.50 -15.32
CA ARG A 64 -8.95 38.24 -14.06
C ARG A 64 -9.25 37.28 -12.90
N SER A 65 -8.21 36.90 -12.18
CA SER A 65 -8.31 36.17 -10.92
C SER A 65 -8.97 37.08 -9.89
N ARG A 66 -10.23 36.80 -9.53
CA ARG A 66 -10.91 37.47 -8.42
C ARG A 66 -10.45 36.80 -7.14
N LEU A 67 -9.49 37.43 -6.46
CA LEU A 67 -9.15 37.13 -5.08
C LEU A 67 -10.39 37.40 -4.22
N VAL A 68 -11.06 36.33 -3.80
CA VAL A 68 -12.07 36.40 -2.75
C VAL A 68 -11.32 36.19 -1.43
N SER A 69 -10.99 37.30 -0.78
CA SER A 69 -10.50 37.32 0.59
C SER A 69 -11.59 36.79 1.53
N VAL A 70 -11.42 35.57 2.02
CA VAL A 70 -12.28 34.99 3.06
C VAL A 70 -11.81 35.52 4.43
N PRO A 71 -12.68 36.16 5.22
CA PRO A 71 -12.32 36.63 6.55
C PRO A 71 -12.20 35.44 7.51
N VAL A 72 -10.99 35.19 8.01
CA VAL A 72 -10.72 34.34 9.18
C VAL A 72 -11.35 35.02 10.38
N THR A 73 -12.51 34.51 10.81
CA THR A 73 -13.20 34.97 12.01
C THR A 73 -13.53 33.76 12.85
N GLY A 74 -13.10 33.76 14.11
CA GLY A 74 -13.80 33.04 15.17
C GLY A 74 -13.00 31.93 15.85
N ALA A 75 -12.25 32.33 16.88
CA ALA A 75 -11.95 31.47 18.00
C ALA A 75 -13.24 31.16 18.79
N ALA A 76 -13.46 29.89 19.13
CA ALA A 76 -14.26 29.42 20.26
C ALA A 76 -13.72 28.02 20.63
N ALA A 77 -12.91 27.87 21.68
CA ALA A 77 -13.31 27.76 23.09
C ALA A 77 -14.06 26.45 23.42
N LEU A 78 -13.41 25.65 24.26
CA LEU A 78 -13.97 24.78 25.32
C LEU A 78 -15.00 23.68 24.94
N ALA A 79 -14.57 22.42 25.11
CA ALA A 79 -15.13 21.54 26.15
C ALA A 79 -14.30 20.25 26.30
N LEU A 80 -13.44 20.23 27.32
CA LEU A 80 -12.95 19.01 27.96
C LEU A 80 -14.15 18.37 28.68
N VAL A 81 -14.66 17.25 28.17
CA VAL A 81 -15.58 16.38 28.92
C VAL A 81 -14.78 15.20 29.46
N LEU A 82 -14.07 15.46 30.55
CA LEU A 82 -13.67 14.47 31.55
C LEU A 82 -14.84 14.31 32.52
N THR A 83 -15.74 13.36 32.29
CA THR A 83 -16.63 12.81 33.34
C THR A 83 -17.26 11.51 32.84
N GLY A 84 -16.68 10.40 33.30
CA GLY A 84 -17.22 9.06 33.14
C GLY A 84 -16.67 8.13 34.21
N CYS A 85 -16.61 8.64 35.44
CA CYS A 85 -16.35 7.88 36.65
C CYS A 85 -17.64 7.15 37.03
N GLY A 86 -17.64 5.82 36.98
CA GLY A 86 -18.72 4.96 37.40
C GLY A 86 -18.17 3.58 37.67
N ALA A 87 -17.64 3.40 38.87
CA ALA A 87 -17.51 2.10 39.51
C ALA A 87 -18.89 1.43 39.55
N GLU A 88 -18.97 0.10 39.41
CA GLU A 88 -19.44 -0.83 40.44
C GLU A 88 -18.88 -2.22 40.13
N ALA A 89 -18.45 -2.90 41.18
CA ALA A 89 -17.82 -4.20 41.17
C ALA A 89 -18.86 -5.30 40.97
N GLU A 90 -18.63 -6.20 40.01
CA GLU A 90 -19.14 -7.57 40.10
C GLU A 90 -17.95 -8.53 39.96
N GLU A 91 -17.60 -9.15 41.08
CA GLU A 91 -16.76 -10.35 41.10
C GLU A 91 -17.49 -11.47 40.36
N GLN A 92 -17.06 -11.78 39.14
CA GLN A 92 -17.38 -13.05 38.50
C GLN A 92 -16.12 -13.91 38.53
N GLY A 93 -16.11 -14.82 39.51
CA GLY A 93 -15.14 -15.90 39.61
C GLY A 93 -15.20 -16.76 38.35
N VAL A 94 -14.14 -16.68 37.56
CA VAL A 94 -13.86 -17.67 36.52
C VAL A 94 -12.74 -18.56 37.04
N THR A 95 -13.14 -19.80 37.29
CA THR A 95 -12.31 -20.92 37.68
C THR A 95 -11.12 -21.08 36.75
N ALA A 96 -9.93 -21.19 37.34
CA ALA A 96 -8.73 -21.65 36.68
C ALA A 96 -9.01 -22.96 35.94
N VAL A 97 -9.02 -22.91 34.61
CA VAL A 97 -8.88 -24.10 33.77
C VAL A 97 -7.40 -24.17 33.44
N GLU A 98 -6.71 -25.07 34.15
CA GLU A 98 -5.37 -25.54 33.81
C GLU A 98 -5.42 -26.14 32.40
N ILE A 99 -4.87 -25.41 31.42
CA ILE A 99 -4.58 -25.98 30.10
C ILE A 99 -3.18 -26.58 30.21
N PHE A 100 -3.16 -27.91 30.20
CA PHE A 100 -2.00 -28.77 30.19
C PHE A 100 -1.03 -28.39 29.05
N ASN A 101 0.18 -28.01 29.44
CA ASN A 101 1.34 -27.94 28.57
C ASN A 101 1.90 -29.36 28.45
N GLU A 102 1.54 -30.06 27.37
CA GLU A 102 2.01 -31.42 27.09
C GLU A 102 3.25 -31.34 26.17
N GLU A 103 4.41 -31.59 26.79
CA GLU A 103 5.66 -31.95 26.11
C GLU A 103 5.51 -33.29 25.38
N ALA A 104 5.70 -33.29 24.06
CA ALA A 104 6.21 -34.41 23.27
C ALA A 104 6.49 -33.87 21.85
N GLY A 105 7.62 -34.09 21.18
CA GLY A 105 8.77 -34.92 21.47
C GLY A 105 9.63 -35.02 20.20
N ALA A 106 10.69 -35.80 20.32
CA ALA A 106 11.44 -36.47 19.26
C ALA A 106 12.32 -35.59 18.34
N LEU A 107 13.59 -35.53 18.78
CA LEU A 107 14.79 -35.60 17.95
C LEU A 107 14.60 -36.52 16.73
N ALA A 108 14.79 -35.97 15.53
CA ALA A 108 15.10 -36.75 14.34
C ALA A 108 16.38 -36.18 13.71
N GLU A 109 17.49 -36.75 14.17
CA GLU A 109 18.75 -36.75 13.43
C GLU A 109 18.50 -37.40 12.06
N ASN A 110 18.74 -36.66 10.98
CA ASN A 110 18.96 -37.27 9.69
C ASN A 110 20.26 -36.73 9.12
N ALA A 111 21.34 -37.42 9.49
CA ALA A 111 22.65 -37.29 8.90
C ALA A 111 22.65 -37.97 7.53
N GLY A 112 23.14 -37.24 6.54
CA GLY A 112 23.79 -37.83 5.38
C GLY A 112 23.02 -37.73 4.08
N VAL A 113 23.37 -36.73 3.26
CA VAL A 113 23.49 -36.92 1.81
C VAL A 113 24.70 -36.14 1.31
N VAL A 114 25.72 -36.94 0.97
CA VAL A 114 26.75 -36.80 -0.07
C VAL A 114 26.79 -35.47 -0.84
N GLN A 115 27.89 -34.74 -0.68
CA GLN A 115 28.40 -33.78 -1.68
C GLN A 115 28.95 -34.56 -2.87
N GLU A 116 28.23 -34.57 -3.99
CA GLU A 116 28.82 -34.85 -5.30
C GLU A 116 29.22 -33.51 -5.92
N GLU A 117 30.53 -33.26 -5.98
CA GLU A 117 31.11 -32.16 -6.75
C GLU A 117 31.03 -32.52 -8.24
N ALA A 118 29.92 -32.16 -8.87
CA ALA A 118 29.82 -32.12 -10.31
C ALA A 118 30.35 -30.77 -10.81
N ASP A 119 31.56 -30.83 -11.36
CA ASP A 119 32.23 -29.82 -12.17
C ASP A 119 31.33 -29.48 -13.38
N PHE A 120 30.41 -28.55 -13.19
CA PHE A 120 29.50 -28.07 -14.23
C PHE A 120 30.09 -26.81 -14.87
N LEU A 121 30.85 -27.01 -15.94
CA LEU A 121 31.20 -25.95 -16.88
C LEU A 121 29.92 -25.52 -17.62
N GLY A 122 29.13 -24.68 -16.95
CA GLY A 122 27.90 -24.12 -17.49
C GLY A 122 28.22 -23.03 -18.50
N GLU A 123 27.96 -23.34 -19.77
CA GLU A 123 27.71 -22.37 -20.82
C GLU A 123 26.85 -21.23 -20.26
N GLU A 124 27.34 -19.99 -20.41
CA GLU A 124 26.59 -18.77 -20.17
C GLU A 124 25.48 -18.67 -21.22
N GLU A 125 24.45 -19.50 -21.07
CA GLU A 125 23.19 -19.37 -21.77
C GLU A 125 22.59 -18.06 -21.25
N SER A 126 22.85 -16.99 -22.01
CA SER A 126 22.05 -15.77 -21.95
C SER A 126 20.60 -16.20 -22.06
N ALA A 127 19.95 -16.31 -20.90
CA ALA A 127 18.51 -16.39 -20.80
C ALA A 127 17.99 -15.09 -21.42
N GLU A 128 17.73 -15.14 -22.74
CA GLU A 128 16.73 -14.27 -23.34
C GLU A 128 15.54 -14.34 -22.41
N ALA A 129 15.20 -13.20 -21.80
CA ALA A 129 14.00 -13.04 -21.01
C ALA A 129 12.84 -13.46 -21.92
N GLY A 130 12.42 -14.72 -21.79
CA GLY A 130 11.30 -15.25 -22.53
C GLY A 130 10.11 -14.35 -22.28
N PRO A 131 9.19 -14.22 -23.26
CA PRO A 131 8.02 -13.37 -23.11
C PRO A 131 7.34 -13.73 -21.80
N VAL A 132 7.33 -12.77 -20.86
CA VAL A 132 6.62 -12.84 -19.59
C VAL A 132 5.28 -13.49 -19.89
N GLY A 133 5.08 -14.70 -19.39
CA GLY A 133 3.97 -15.56 -19.81
C GLY A 133 2.67 -14.77 -19.73
N ALA A 134 1.86 -14.82 -20.79
CA ALA A 134 0.62 -14.04 -20.89
C ALA A 134 -0.20 -14.22 -19.59
N VAL A 135 -0.25 -13.15 -18.80
CA VAL A 135 -0.94 -13.12 -17.52
C VAL A 135 -2.44 -13.22 -17.80
N ALA A 136 -3.16 -14.07 -17.06
CA ALA A 136 -4.58 -14.30 -17.30
C ALA A 136 -5.40 -13.02 -17.02
N PRO A 137 -6.48 -12.75 -17.78
CA PRO A 137 -7.42 -11.68 -17.47
C PRO A 137 -7.91 -11.70 -16.03
N GLY A 138 -7.92 -10.54 -15.38
CA GLY A 138 -8.26 -10.35 -13.97
C GLY A 138 -7.13 -10.65 -12.99
N ALA A 139 -5.94 -11.04 -13.44
CA ALA A 139 -4.81 -11.28 -12.55
C ALA A 139 -4.10 -9.98 -12.16
N PHE A 140 -3.65 -9.96 -10.90
CA PHE A 140 -2.83 -8.88 -10.34
C PHE A 140 -1.74 -9.51 -9.47
N VAL A 141 -0.48 -9.40 -9.93
CA VAL A 141 0.67 -10.11 -9.34
C VAL A 141 1.85 -9.17 -9.14
N ALA A 142 2.71 -9.43 -8.16
CA ALA A 142 4.06 -8.88 -8.05
C ALA A 142 5.04 -10.05 -7.97
N GLY A 143 5.88 -10.20 -8.99
CA GLY A 143 6.60 -11.45 -9.24
C GLY A 143 5.65 -12.64 -9.38
N ASP A 144 5.89 -13.69 -8.59
CA ASP A 144 5.03 -14.89 -8.54
C ASP A 144 3.89 -14.80 -7.52
N VAL A 145 3.71 -13.64 -6.86
CA VAL A 145 2.77 -13.48 -5.75
C VAL A 145 1.49 -12.74 -6.19
N ALA A 146 0.33 -13.38 -6.00
CA ALA A 146 -0.96 -12.77 -6.28
C ALA A 146 -1.37 -11.77 -5.18
N ILE A 147 -1.40 -10.48 -5.51
CA ILE A 147 -1.69 -9.40 -4.55
C ILE A 147 -3.08 -9.53 -3.91
N PRO A 148 -4.18 -9.84 -4.64
CA PRO A 148 -5.49 -10.03 -4.01
C PRO A 148 -5.52 -11.11 -2.92
N ARG A 149 -4.62 -12.10 -2.98
CA ARG A 149 -4.50 -13.11 -1.92
C ARG A 149 -3.90 -12.52 -0.65
N LEU A 150 -2.87 -11.67 -0.78
CA LEU A 150 -2.25 -10.98 0.36
C LEU A 150 -3.22 -10.01 1.04
N LEU A 151 -4.02 -9.32 0.23
CA LEU A 151 -5.05 -8.40 0.72
C LEU A 151 -6.17 -9.09 1.51
N ALA A 152 -6.34 -10.41 1.35
CA ALA A 152 -7.31 -11.22 2.08
C ALA A 152 -6.75 -11.84 3.38
N GLU A 153 -5.48 -11.57 3.72
CA GLU A 153 -4.86 -12.06 4.95
C GLU A 153 -5.33 -11.29 6.19
N ALA A 154 -5.03 -11.83 7.38
CA ALA A 154 -5.39 -11.19 8.64
C ALA A 154 -4.64 -9.86 8.89
N ASP A 155 -3.43 -9.73 8.33
CA ASP A 155 -2.60 -8.52 8.38
C ASP A 155 -2.07 -8.21 6.96
N PRO A 156 -2.89 -7.56 6.12
CA PRO A 156 -2.51 -7.26 4.74
C PRO A 156 -1.34 -6.27 4.66
N GLN A 157 -1.16 -5.41 5.66
CA GLN A 157 -0.06 -4.46 5.70
C GLN A 157 1.29 -5.19 5.83
N ALA A 158 1.39 -6.15 6.75
CA ALA A 158 2.59 -6.97 6.90
C ALA A 158 2.85 -7.83 5.67
N ALA A 159 1.80 -8.37 5.05
CA ALA A 159 1.90 -9.17 3.83
C ALA A 159 2.44 -8.35 2.63
N LEU A 160 1.94 -7.13 2.43
CA LEU A 160 2.42 -6.22 1.37
C LEU A 160 3.85 -5.73 1.62
N ALA A 161 4.22 -5.48 2.88
CA ALA A 161 5.59 -5.09 3.24
C ALA A 161 6.63 -6.20 2.96
N GLY A 162 6.18 -7.45 2.82
CA GLY A 162 7.03 -8.60 2.49
C GLY A 162 7.13 -8.91 1.00
N LEU A 163 6.50 -8.11 0.13
CA LEU A 163 6.61 -8.29 -1.31
C LEU A 163 8.07 -8.07 -1.78
N PRO A 164 8.51 -8.81 -2.80
CA PRO A 164 9.79 -8.52 -3.45
C PRO A 164 9.74 -7.14 -4.12
N ASP A 165 10.91 -6.53 -4.36
CA ASP A 165 11.07 -5.29 -5.15
C ASP A 165 10.81 -5.51 -6.66
N GLU A 166 9.79 -6.31 -6.97
CA GLU A 166 9.36 -6.66 -8.32
C GLU A 166 8.16 -5.81 -8.74
N PRO A 167 8.04 -5.49 -10.03
CA PRO A 167 6.92 -4.72 -10.53
C PRO A 167 5.60 -5.47 -10.33
N ALA A 168 4.57 -4.73 -9.92
CA ALA A 168 3.21 -5.20 -9.87
C ALA A 168 2.57 -5.10 -11.26
N VAL A 169 2.08 -6.22 -11.78
CA VAL A 169 1.46 -6.34 -13.10
C VAL A 169 -0.02 -6.67 -12.93
N ALA A 170 -0.88 -5.77 -13.41
CA ALA A 170 -2.33 -5.94 -13.48
C ALA A 170 -2.74 -6.20 -14.93
N THR A 171 -3.58 -7.21 -15.16
CA THR A 171 -4.16 -7.53 -16.48
C THR A 171 -5.68 -7.58 -16.39
N GLU A 172 -6.36 -6.66 -17.09
CA GLU A 172 -7.83 -6.55 -17.17
C GLU A 172 -8.56 -6.58 -15.80
N VAL A 173 -7.96 -5.97 -14.79
CA VAL A 173 -8.48 -5.93 -13.41
C VAL A 173 -9.60 -4.89 -13.32
N PRO A 174 -10.75 -5.21 -12.69
CA PRO A 174 -11.85 -4.27 -12.59
C PRO A 174 -11.55 -3.11 -11.64
N VAL A 175 -11.92 -1.91 -12.06
CA VAL A 175 -11.93 -0.70 -11.24
C VAL A 175 -13.18 -0.72 -10.36
N PHE A 176 -12.99 -0.68 -9.05
CA PHE A 176 -14.04 -0.69 -8.05
C PHE A 176 -14.63 0.71 -7.82
N ALA A 177 -13.78 1.71 -7.60
CA ALA A 177 -14.21 3.08 -7.30
C ALA A 177 -13.15 4.10 -7.73
N VAL A 178 -13.60 5.30 -8.14
CA VAL A 178 -12.74 6.41 -8.60
C VAL A 178 -13.08 7.67 -7.79
N PRO A 179 -12.47 7.86 -6.61
CA PRO A 179 -12.82 8.97 -5.71
C PRO A 179 -12.26 10.32 -6.16
N ASN A 180 -11.14 10.31 -6.88
CA ASN A 180 -10.48 11.48 -7.44
C ASN A 180 -9.86 11.12 -8.81
N ASP A 181 -9.27 12.10 -9.48
CA ASP A 181 -8.63 12.01 -10.79
C ASP A 181 -7.17 11.52 -10.74
N GLU A 182 -6.59 11.48 -9.54
CA GLU A 182 -5.21 11.07 -9.31
C GLU A 182 -5.07 9.58 -8.98
N GLY A 183 -6.15 8.91 -8.60
CA GLY A 183 -6.12 7.48 -8.30
C GLY A 183 -7.49 6.84 -8.14
N PHE A 184 -7.48 5.52 -8.04
CA PHE A 184 -8.68 4.69 -8.00
C PHE A 184 -8.44 3.38 -7.26
N TRP A 185 -9.51 2.74 -6.82
CA TRP A 185 -9.49 1.42 -6.22
C TRP A 185 -9.70 0.35 -7.29
N ILE A 186 -8.89 -0.70 -7.28
CA ILE A 186 -9.12 -1.93 -8.07
C ILE A 186 -9.48 -3.10 -7.15
N GLY A 187 -10.18 -4.09 -7.70
CA GLY A 187 -10.58 -5.31 -6.97
C GLY A 187 -12.06 -5.34 -6.60
N THR A 188 -12.37 -5.78 -5.38
CA THR A 188 -13.75 -5.85 -4.85
C THR A 188 -13.92 -4.94 -3.64
N GLU A 189 -15.13 -4.87 -3.08
CA GLU A 189 -15.36 -4.08 -1.87
C GLU A 189 -14.51 -4.57 -0.69
N GLU A 190 -14.37 -5.89 -0.55
CA GLU A 190 -13.64 -6.55 0.54
C GLU A 190 -12.14 -6.63 0.28
N VAL A 191 -11.73 -6.80 -0.98
CA VAL A 191 -10.33 -7.03 -1.37
C VAL A 191 -9.96 -6.00 -2.44
N ARG A 192 -9.44 -4.86 -1.99
CA ARG A 192 -9.05 -3.74 -2.86
C ARG A 192 -7.74 -3.11 -2.45
N ILE A 193 -7.12 -2.45 -3.41
CA ILE A 193 -5.89 -1.68 -3.25
C ILE A 193 -5.98 -0.40 -4.06
N TRP A 194 -5.37 0.66 -3.52
CA TRP A 194 -5.30 1.97 -4.16
C TRP A 194 -4.24 1.95 -5.26
N VAL A 195 -4.62 2.47 -6.42
CA VAL A 195 -3.72 2.74 -7.54
C VAL A 195 -3.59 4.25 -7.66
N GLN A 196 -2.37 4.75 -7.50
CA GLN A 196 -1.98 6.14 -7.65
C GLN A 196 -1.36 6.34 -9.03
N LEU A 197 -1.94 7.22 -9.83
CA LEU A 197 -1.34 7.62 -11.10
C LEU A 197 -0.22 8.61 -10.83
N THR A 198 0.96 8.32 -11.39
CA THR A 198 2.11 9.22 -11.38
C THR A 198 2.24 9.86 -12.76
N ALA A 199 1.96 11.17 -12.84
CA ALA A 199 2.12 11.93 -14.06
C ALA A 199 2.53 13.37 -13.78
N PRO A 200 3.40 13.98 -14.60
CA PRO A 200 3.58 15.41 -14.57
C PRO A 200 2.37 16.11 -15.22
N GLY A 201 1.43 16.59 -14.39
CA GLY A 201 0.28 17.40 -14.84
C GLY A 201 -1.06 16.67 -14.73
N GLU A 202 -2.09 17.18 -15.43
CA GLU A 202 -3.41 16.53 -15.48
C GLU A 202 -3.29 15.16 -16.18
N SER A 203 -3.75 14.10 -15.53
CA SER A 203 -3.78 12.74 -16.08
C SER A 203 -4.62 12.71 -17.36
N PRO A 204 -4.09 12.23 -18.50
CA PRO A 204 -4.85 12.18 -19.76
C PRO A 204 -5.88 11.04 -19.81
N VAL A 205 -5.93 10.19 -18.78
CA VAL A 205 -6.70 8.95 -18.75
C VAL A 205 -7.98 9.16 -17.92
N ASP A 206 -9.13 8.95 -18.55
CA ASP A 206 -10.44 9.00 -17.90
C ASP A 206 -10.84 7.58 -17.49
N VAL A 207 -10.68 7.26 -16.20
CA VAL A 207 -11.01 5.95 -15.62
C VAL A 207 -12.36 6.04 -14.91
N SER A 208 -13.24 5.06 -15.16
CA SER A 208 -14.56 4.96 -14.54
C SER A 208 -14.73 3.67 -13.73
N PRO A 209 -15.60 3.67 -12.69
CA PRO A 209 -15.97 2.43 -12.02
C PRO A 209 -16.57 1.41 -12.99
N GLY A 210 -16.08 0.17 -12.93
CA GLY A 210 -16.46 -0.92 -13.83
C GLY A 210 -15.54 -1.12 -15.03
N ASP A 211 -14.63 -0.17 -15.33
CA ASP A 211 -13.61 -0.33 -16.35
C ASP A 211 -12.66 -1.48 -16.00
N ARG A 212 -12.04 -2.07 -17.03
CA ARG A 212 -10.96 -3.06 -16.86
C ARG A 212 -9.65 -2.42 -17.23
N VAL A 213 -8.72 -2.39 -16.28
CA VAL A 213 -7.41 -1.77 -16.48
C VAL A 213 -6.30 -2.80 -16.53
N SER A 214 -5.31 -2.55 -17.38
CA SER A 214 -4.04 -3.26 -17.36
C SER A 214 -2.90 -2.26 -17.24
N PHE A 215 -1.93 -2.55 -16.38
CA PHE A 215 -0.80 -1.67 -16.11
C PHE A 215 0.37 -2.44 -15.49
N THR A 216 1.54 -1.80 -15.49
CA THR A 216 2.69 -2.17 -14.66
C THR A 216 2.97 -1.02 -13.69
N GLY A 217 3.28 -1.33 -12.44
CA GLY A 217 3.54 -0.34 -11.40
C GLY A 217 4.38 -0.88 -10.27
N GLU A 218 4.54 -0.11 -9.21
CA GLU A 218 5.32 -0.47 -8.02
C GLU A 218 4.44 -0.44 -6.78
N VAL A 219 4.56 -1.44 -5.90
CA VAL A 219 3.91 -1.39 -4.58
C VAL A 219 4.80 -0.59 -3.65
N VAL A 220 4.29 0.53 -3.14
CA VAL A 220 5.05 1.44 -2.28
C VAL A 220 4.35 1.64 -0.94
N PRO A 221 5.10 1.87 0.15
CA PRO A 221 4.52 2.21 1.44
C PRO A 221 3.87 3.59 1.40
N ASN A 222 2.78 3.75 2.14
CA ASN A 222 2.14 5.05 2.33
C ASN A 222 3.07 5.94 3.16
N GLY A 223 3.57 7.02 2.56
CA GLY A 223 4.38 8.02 3.25
C GLY A 223 3.57 8.87 4.24
N ASP A 224 4.30 9.64 5.06
CA ASP A 224 3.69 10.60 5.99
C ASP A 224 2.80 11.61 5.24
N GLY A 225 1.54 11.72 5.65
CA GLY A 225 0.60 12.67 5.06
C GLY A 225 0.04 12.27 3.69
N PHE A 226 0.38 11.09 3.17
CA PHE A 226 -0.06 10.63 1.86
C PHE A 226 -1.59 10.58 1.76
N VAL A 227 -2.23 9.90 2.70
CA VAL A 227 -3.69 9.67 2.67
C VAL A 227 -4.46 10.98 2.84
N GLU A 228 -3.97 11.88 3.70
CA GLU A 228 -4.55 13.21 3.91
C GLU A 228 -4.47 14.08 2.66
N GLY A 229 -3.39 13.95 1.88
CA GLY A 229 -3.19 14.68 0.63
C GLY A 229 -4.23 14.35 -0.45
N LEU A 230 -4.74 13.12 -0.46
CA LEU A 230 -5.70 12.63 -1.47
C LEU A 230 -7.14 13.12 -1.26
N ALA A 231 -7.43 13.73 -0.09
CA ALA A 231 -8.76 14.21 0.28
C ALA A 231 -9.90 13.16 0.10
N LEU A 232 -9.60 11.90 0.38
CA LEU A 232 -10.55 10.79 0.23
C LEU A 232 -11.73 10.86 1.23
N PRO A 233 -12.88 10.25 0.92
CA PRO A 233 -13.92 9.96 1.90
C PRO A 233 -13.35 9.21 3.11
N ALA A 234 -13.87 9.49 4.31
CA ALA A 234 -13.27 9.03 5.57
C ALA A 234 -13.14 7.49 5.67
N ASP A 235 -14.11 6.76 5.14
CA ASP A 235 -14.11 5.29 5.08
C ASP A 235 -13.00 4.76 4.17
N GLN A 236 -12.73 5.44 3.05
CA GLN A 236 -11.69 5.04 2.11
C GLN A 236 -10.30 5.47 2.58
N ALA A 237 -10.18 6.65 3.19
CA ALA A 237 -8.97 7.08 3.86
C ALA A 237 -8.56 6.06 4.94
N ALA A 238 -9.51 5.65 5.80
CA ALA A 238 -9.26 4.64 6.82
C ALA A 238 -8.82 3.29 6.22
N ALA A 239 -9.46 2.85 5.12
CA ALA A 239 -9.06 1.63 4.43
C ALA A 239 -7.63 1.73 3.86
N LEU A 240 -7.27 2.86 3.23
CA LEU A 240 -5.93 3.07 2.68
C LEU A 240 -4.86 3.15 3.76
N THR A 241 -5.15 3.86 4.86
CA THR A 241 -4.27 3.90 6.03
C THR A 241 -4.03 2.50 6.61
N ALA A 242 -5.08 1.68 6.71
CA ALA A 242 -4.97 0.31 7.24
C ALA A 242 -4.16 -0.64 6.34
N LEU A 243 -4.17 -0.44 5.02
CA LEU A 243 -3.32 -1.20 4.09
C LEU A 243 -1.84 -0.81 4.21
N GLY A 244 -1.57 0.45 4.51
CA GLY A 244 -0.21 0.98 4.64
C GLY A 244 0.62 1.01 3.35
N HIS A 245 0.05 0.56 2.22
CA HIS A 245 0.70 0.54 0.91
C HIS A 245 -0.30 0.88 -0.20
N HIS A 246 0.22 1.30 -1.35
CA HIS A 246 -0.53 1.50 -2.59
C HIS A 246 0.34 1.13 -3.80
N VAL A 247 -0.25 1.20 -4.99
CA VAL A 247 0.46 0.94 -6.25
C VAL A 247 0.67 2.25 -6.98
N GLU A 248 1.91 2.61 -7.29
CA GLU A 248 2.21 3.74 -8.17
C GLU A 248 2.31 3.27 -9.61
N VAL A 249 1.59 3.94 -10.52
CA VAL A 249 1.52 3.59 -11.94
C VAL A 249 1.76 4.84 -12.78
N PRO A 250 2.75 4.85 -13.68
CA PRO A 250 2.91 5.94 -14.64
C PRO A 250 1.65 6.07 -15.50
N ALA A 251 1.05 7.27 -15.59
CA ALA A 251 -0.22 7.43 -16.32
C ALA A 251 -0.14 7.09 -17.82
N GLY A 252 1.05 6.99 -18.40
CA GLY A 252 1.26 6.54 -19.78
C GLY A 252 1.27 5.01 -19.95
N GLU A 253 1.27 4.25 -18.85
CA GLU A 253 1.39 2.78 -18.83
C GLU A 253 0.09 2.06 -18.46
N ILE A 254 -1.00 2.82 -18.26
CA ILE A 254 -2.33 2.26 -18.04
C ILE A 254 -3.08 2.12 -19.36
N THR A 255 -3.75 0.98 -19.53
CA THR A 255 -4.63 0.70 -20.66
C THR A 255 -6.02 0.31 -20.14
N ILE A 256 -7.07 0.76 -20.82
CA ILE A 256 -8.47 0.46 -20.50
C ILE A 256 -9.01 -0.44 -21.63
N ALA A 257 -9.61 -1.57 -21.26
CA ALA A 257 -10.17 -2.57 -22.19
C ALA A 257 -11.67 -2.41 -22.41
#